data_AF-A0A076PPS6-F1
#
_entry.id   AF-A0A076PPS6-F1
#
_cell.length_a   1.000
_cell.length_b   1.000
_cell.length_c   1.000
_cell.angle_alpha   90.00
_cell.angle_beta   90.00
_cell.angle_gamma   90.00
#
_symmetry.space_group_name_H-M   'P 1'
#
loop_
_entity.id
_entity.type
_entity.pdbx_description
1 polymer ?
#
loop_
_entity_poly.entity_id
_entity_poly.type
_entity_poly.pdbx_seq_one_letter_code
_entity_poly.pdbx_strand_id
1 'polypeptide(L)'
;MTLMANPVISGNDVFSHVFIGAADVAQSTAFYDAALGALGIKNLGPFGSGWVLYGRDKPAFIIARPGNGEAPSSNGATIGFAAASPAEVDAFHAAGLAAGGADEGKPGPRGHLPGAYAAYLRDPAGNKVTAYAFV
;
A
#
# COMPACT_ATOMS: atom_id res chain seq x y z
N MET A 1 33.31 -17.23 8.87
CA MET A 1 32.07 -18.00 8.63
C MET A 1 30.91 -17.05 8.84
N THR A 2 30.09 -16.91 7.82
CA THR A 2 29.18 -15.80 7.48
C THR A 2 28.33 -15.30 8.66
N LEU A 3 28.46 -14.01 9.01
CA LEU A 3 27.39 -13.31 9.74
C LEU A 3 26.13 -13.46 8.89
N MET A 4 25.13 -14.18 9.39
CA MET A 4 23.79 -14.05 8.81
C MET A 4 23.38 -12.60 9.01
N ALA A 5 23.34 -11.84 7.92
CA ALA A 5 22.74 -10.51 7.92
C ALA A 5 21.35 -10.64 8.53
N ASN A 6 21.05 -9.86 9.58
CA ASN A 6 19.71 -9.82 10.18
C ASN A 6 18.67 -9.80 9.05
N PRO A 7 17.69 -10.72 9.00
CA PRO A 7 16.71 -10.72 7.94
C PRO A 7 15.91 -9.41 7.99
N VAL A 8 16.12 -8.53 7.01
CA VAL A 8 15.51 -7.19 6.94
C VAL A 8 14.16 -7.26 6.22
N ILE A 9 13.20 -7.97 6.80
CA ILE A 9 11.78 -7.79 6.47
C ILE A 9 11.03 -7.68 7.79
N SER A 10 10.80 -6.46 8.28
CA SER A 10 9.81 -6.19 9.33
C SER A 10 9.80 -4.70 9.69
N GLY A 11 8.63 -4.08 9.87
CA GLY A 11 8.41 -2.94 10.76
C GLY A 11 8.87 -3.23 12.20
N ASN A 12 8.91 -2.23 13.09
CA ASN A 12 9.30 -2.44 14.49
C ASN A 12 8.09 -2.61 15.43
N ASP A 13 6.88 -2.81 14.88
CA ASP A 13 5.61 -2.77 15.62
C ASP A 13 4.81 -4.08 15.44
N VAL A 14 3.46 -4.03 15.55
CA VAL A 14 2.57 -5.20 15.58
C VAL A 14 2.63 -6.07 14.32
N PHE A 15 2.85 -5.47 13.14
CA PHE A 15 3.02 -6.19 11.88
C PHE A 15 4.44 -6.05 11.36
N SER A 16 5.01 -7.17 10.89
CA SER A 16 6.29 -7.11 10.20
C SER A 16 6.12 -6.55 8.80
N HIS A 17 5.18 -7.10 8.04
CA HIS A 17 4.87 -6.66 6.70
C HIS A 17 3.45 -7.07 6.31
N VAL A 18 2.94 -6.46 5.25
CA VAL A 18 1.72 -6.86 4.57
C VAL A 18 2.08 -7.28 3.15
N PHE A 19 1.51 -8.39 2.70
CA PHE A 19 1.71 -8.93 1.36
C PHE A 19 0.34 -9.08 0.70
N ILE A 20 0.17 -8.52 -0.50
CA ILE A 20 -1.06 -8.69 -1.28
C ILE A 20 -0.79 -9.13 -2.71
N GLY A 21 -1.81 -9.76 -3.32
CA GLY A 21 -1.74 -10.22 -4.68
C GLY A 21 -1.94 -9.09 -5.70
N ALA A 22 -1.17 -9.14 -6.79
CA ALA A 22 -1.33 -8.34 -8.00
C ALA A 22 -1.62 -9.26 -9.19
N ALA A 23 -2.56 -8.89 -10.06
CA ALA A 23 -2.84 -9.65 -11.29
C ALA A 23 -1.76 -9.34 -12.35
N ASP A 24 -1.50 -8.04 -12.54
CA ASP A 24 -0.39 -7.49 -13.30
C ASP A 24 0.52 -6.70 -12.36
N VAL A 25 1.73 -7.20 -12.13
CA VAL A 25 2.69 -6.57 -11.20
C VAL A 25 3.12 -5.20 -11.71
N ALA A 26 3.30 -5.01 -13.02
CA ALA A 26 3.74 -3.72 -13.55
C ALA A 26 2.64 -2.66 -13.42
N GLN A 27 1.38 -3.04 -13.67
CA GLN A 27 0.24 -2.15 -13.47
C GLN A 27 0.06 -1.80 -11.99
N SER A 28 0.14 -2.78 -11.09
CA SER A 28 0.09 -2.52 -9.65
C SER A 28 1.28 -1.67 -9.19
N THR A 29 2.48 -1.88 -9.72
CA THR A 29 3.65 -1.03 -9.41
C THR A 29 3.40 0.41 -9.79
N ALA A 30 2.90 0.70 -11.00
CA ALA A 30 2.59 2.07 -11.41
C ALA A 30 1.56 2.74 -10.47
N PHE A 31 0.55 1.99 -10.04
CA PHE A 31 -0.43 2.45 -9.06
C PHE A 31 0.21 2.76 -7.70
N TYR A 32 0.96 1.82 -7.13
CA TYR A 32 1.55 1.97 -5.80
C TYR A 32 2.69 2.99 -5.78
N ASP A 33 3.46 3.14 -6.86
CA ASP A 33 4.46 4.18 -7.00
C ASP A 33 3.82 5.58 -6.92
N ALA A 34 2.67 5.78 -7.59
CA ALA A 34 1.94 7.04 -7.55
C ALA A 34 1.26 7.27 -6.19
N ALA A 35 0.45 6.31 -5.73
CA ALA A 35 -0.36 6.46 -4.52
C ALA A 35 0.51 6.53 -3.26
N LEU A 36 1.44 5.58 -3.08
CA LEU A 36 2.31 5.55 -1.90
C LEU A 36 3.41 6.61 -1.96
N GLY A 37 3.84 6.99 -3.16
CA GLY A 37 4.75 8.11 -3.37
C GLY A 37 4.20 9.43 -2.82
N ALA A 38 2.89 9.67 -2.95
CA ALA A 38 2.21 10.83 -2.36
C ALA A 38 2.26 10.87 -0.83
N LEU A 39 2.48 9.72 -0.18
CA LEU A 39 2.66 9.60 1.26
C LEU A 39 4.15 9.62 1.65
N GLY A 40 5.08 9.69 0.70
CA GLY A 40 6.52 9.55 0.93
C GLY A 40 6.97 8.11 1.24
N ILE A 41 6.17 7.10 0.90
CA ILE A 41 6.53 5.68 0.93
C ILE A 41 7.12 5.31 -0.43
N LYS A 42 8.31 4.71 -0.44
CA LYS A 42 9.11 4.52 -1.66
C LYS A 42 9.00 3.09 -2.16
N ASN A 43 9.11 2.93 -3.48
CA ASN A 43 9.46 1.65 -4.09
C ASN A 43 10.93 1.36 -3.80
N LEU A 44 11.19 0.24 -3.12
CA LEU A 44 12.53 -0.22 -2.71
C LEU A 44 13.12 -1.24 -3.70
N GLY A 45 12.44 -1.45 -4.82
CA GLY A 45 12.90 -2.30 -5.91
C GLY A 45 12.35 -3.73 -5.87
N PRO A 46 12.68 -4.51 -6.90
CA PRO A 46 12.26 -5.90 -7.00
C PRO A 46 12.99 -6.77 -5.97
N PHE A 47 12.32 -7.82 -5.52
CA PHE A 47 12.91 -8.86 -4.68
C PHE A 47 12.52 -10.25 -5.18
N GLY A 48 13.51 -11.15 -5.23
CA GLY A 48 13.31 -12.50 -5.75
C GLY A 48 12.80 -12.49 -7.21
N SER A 49 11.92 -13.44 -7.53
CA SER A 49 11.46 -13.71 -8.90
C SER A 49 10.16 -12.98 -9.29
N GLY A 50 9.68 -12.01 -8.52
CA GLY A 50 8.46 -11.28 -8.90
C GLY A 50 7.78 -10.43 -7.83
N TRP A 51 8.50 -10.06 -6.76
CA TRP A 51 7.96 -9.18 -5.72
C TRP A 51 8.43 -7.76 -5.94
N VAL A 52 7.63 -6.78 -5.53
CA VAL A 52 8.03 -5.37 -5.43
C VAL A 52 7.83 -4.91 -4.00
N LEU A 53 8.87 -4.32 -3.42
CA LEU A 53 8.92 -3.93 -2.02
C LEU A 53 8.65 -2.43 -1.87
N TYR A 54 7.85 -2.04 -0.88
CA TYR A 54 7.58 -0.65 -0.54
C TYR A 54 7.87 -0.35 0.94
N GLY A 55 8.35 0.86 1.21
CA GLY A 55 8.63 1.34 2.57
C GLY A 55 9.25 2.73 2.63
N ARG A 56 9.32 3.34 3.82
CA ARG A 56 10.03 4.63 4.01
C ARG A 56 11.54 4.41 4.15
N ASP A 57 11.92 3.59 5.13
CA ASP A 57 13.32 3.25 5.44
C ASP A 57 13.64 1.77 5.20
N LYS A 58 12.63 0.90 5.32
CA LYS A 58 12.74 -0.55 5.14
C LYS A 58 11.45 -1.14 4.57
N PRO A 59 11.50 -2.30 3.90
CA PRO A 59 10.31 -2.95 3.33
C PRO A 59 9.26 -3.26 4.40
N ALA A 60 8.02 -2.87 4.13
CA ALA A 60 6.85 -3.15 4.98
C ALA A 60 5.60 -3.54 4.20
N PHE A 61 5.54 -3.23 2.90
CA PHE A 61 4.44 -3.59 2.03
C PHE A 61 4.98 -4.26 0.77
N ILE A 62 4.39 -5.38 0.38
CA ILE A 62 4.83 -6.18 -0.77
C ILE A 62 3.65 -6.47 -1.67
N ILE A 63 3.90 -6.36 -2.98
CA ILE A 63 3.00 -6.87 -4.02
C ILE A 63 3.70 -7.95 -4.83
N ALA A 64 2.96 -8.98 -5.22
CA ALA A 64 3.41 -9.98 -6.19
C ALA A 64 2.22 -10.73 -6.80
N ARG A 65 2.47 -11.52 -7.85
CA ARG A 65 1.47 -12.50 -8.29
C ARG A 65 1.22 -13.55 -7.20
N PRO A 66 -0.04 -13.97 -6.97
CA PRO A 66 -0.35 -15.07 -6.07
C PRO A 66 0.45 -16.33 -6.40
N GLY A 67 1.08 -16.94 -5.40
CA GLY A 67 1.95 -18.11 -5.59
C GLY A 67 1.23 -19.37 -6.05
N ASN A 68 -0.08 -19.47 -5.84
CA ASN A 68 -0.93 -20.55 -6.33
C ASN A 68 -1.40 -20.36 -7.77
N GLY A 69 -1.10 -19.20 -8.41
CA GLY A 69 -1.49 -18.89 -9.78
C GLY A 69 -2.95 -18.47 -9.97
N GLU A 70 -3.74 -18.37 -8.90
CA GLU A 70 -5.13 -17.91 -8.96
C GLU A 70 -5.21 -16.37 -9.02
N ALA A 71 -6.42 -15.85 -9.29
CA ALA A 71 -6.67 -14.42 -9.26
C ALA A 71 -6.44 -13.86 -7.83
N PRO A 72 -5.89 -12.64 -7.70
CA PRO A 72 -5.80 -11.98 -6.40
C PRO A 72 -7.19 -11.83 -5.76
N SER A 73 -7.27 -12.08 -4.45
CA SER A 73 -8.49 -11.94 -3.67
C SER A 73 -8.16 -11.43 -2.28
N SER A 74 -8.78 -10.31 -1.90
CA SER A 74 -8.64 -9.65 -0.60
C SER A 74 -10.01 -9.26 -0.02
N ASN A 75 -11.03 -10.11 -0.24
CA ASN A 75 -12.38 -9.81 0.22
C ASN A 75 -12.42 -9.68 1.75
N GLY A 76 -13.01 -8.59 2.24
CA GLY A 76 -13.06 -8.27 3.68
C GLY A 76 -11.80 -7.60 4.24
N ALA A 77 -10.70 -7.55 3.49
CA ALA A 77 -9.48 -6.86 3.92
C ALA A 77 -9.51 -5.38 3.53
N THR A 78 -8.80 -4.54 4.30
CA THR A 78 -8.48 -3.16 3.95
C THR A 78 -7.09 -2.85 4.47
N ILE A 79 -6.20 -2.40 3.60
CA ILE A 79 -4.84 -2.05 3.98
C ILE A 79 -4.74 -0.53 4.17
N GLY A 80 -4.48 -0.10 5.40
CA GLY A 80 -4.36 1.31 5.75
C GLY A 80 -2.91 1.77 5.80
N PHE A 81 -2.63 2.85 5.08
CA PHE A 81 -1.35 3.55 5.09
C PHE A 81 -1.47 4.84 5.89
N ALA A 82 -0.50 5.08 6.78
CA ALA A 82 -0.48 6.28 7.60
C ALA A 82 -0.05 7.50 6.76
N ALA A 83 -0.91 8.52 6.76
CA ALA A 83 -0.65 9.83 6.21
C ALA A 83 -0.36 10.82 7.35
N ALA A 84 0.57 11.76 7.14
CA ALA A 84 0.91 12.77 8.13
C ALA A 84 -0.10 13.93 8.18
N SER A 85 -0.96 14.07 7.16
CA SER A 85 -1.93 15.16 7.08
C SER A 85 -3.12 14.82 6.16
N PRO A 86 -4.24 15.55 6.27
CA PRO A 86 -5.35 15.47 5.31
C PRO A 86 -4.91 15.74 3.87
N ALA A 87 -3.95 16.65 3.66
CA ALA A 87 -3.43 16.95 2.32
C ALA A 87 -2.68 15.76 1.69
N GLU A 88 -1.97 14.95 2.49
CA GLU A 88 -1.37 13.71 2.01
C GLU A 88 -2.44 12.66 1.66
N VAL A 89 -3.55 12.60 2.40
CA VAL A 89 -4.69 11.75 2.07
C VAL A 89 -5.32 12.14 0.74
N ASP A 90 -5.51 13.45 0.51
CA ASP A 90 -6.02 13.99 -0.77
C ASP A 90 -5.09 13.63 -1.92
N ALA A 91 -3.78 13.82 -1.74
CA ALA A 91 -2.76 13.52 -2.74
C ALA A 91 -2.69 12.02 -3.07
N PHE A 92 -2.74 11.15 -2.06
CA PHE A 92 -2.82 9.70 -2.23
C PHE A 92 -4.01 9.30 -3.09
N HIS A 93 -5.19 9.84 -2.79
CA HIS A 93 -6.42 9.52 -3.51
C HIS A 93 -6.34 9.97 -4.97
N ALA A 94 -5.97 11.23 -5.20
CA ALA A 94 -5.84 11.79 -6.54
C ALA A 94 -4.79 11.04 -7.40
N ALA A 95 -3.61 10.75 -6.82
CA ALA A 95 -2.55 10.04 -7.52
C ALA A 95 -2.94 8.60 -7.86
N GLY A 96 -3.58 7.90 -6.92
CA GLY A 96 -4.05 6.53 -7.17
C GLY A 96 -5.14 6.45 -8.23
N LEU A 97 -6.08 7.39 -8.27
CA LEU A 97 -7.07 7.49 -9.35
C LEU A 97 -6.41 7.74 -10.71
N ALA A 98 -5.45 8.67 -10.77
CA ALA A 98 -4.72 8.98 -12.00
C ALA A 98 -3.89 7.77 -12.51
N ALA A 99 -3.47 6.90 -11.59
CA ALA A 99 -2.70 5.69 -11.90
C ALA A 99 -3.56 4.42 -12.08
N GLY A 100 -4.86 4.57 -12.37
CA GLY A 100 -5.73 3.47 -12.75
C GLY A 100 -6.42 2.75 -11.58
N GLY A 101 -6.36 3.31 -10.38
CA GLY A 101 -7.23 2.88 -9.27
C GLY A 101 -8.67 3.38 -9.45
N ALA A 102 -9.59 2.80 -8.69
CA ALA A 102 -10.99 3.22 -8.65
C ALA A 102 -11.35 3.82 -7.29
N ASP A 103 -12.24 4.82 -7.30
CA ASP A 103 -12.74 5.44 -6.07
C ASP A 103 -13.58 4.45 -5.27
N GLU A 104 -13.30 4.34 -3.97
CA GLU A 104 -14.15 3.59 -3.03
C GLU A 104 -14.44 4.40 -1.76
N GLY A 105 -14.19 5.71 -1.82
CA GLY A 105 -14.41 6.60 -0.70
C GLY A 105 -13.56 7.85 -0.84
N LYS A 106 -14.19 8.93 -1.29
CA LYS A 106 -13.56 10.25 -1.41
C LYS A 106 -12.86 10.68 -0.12
N PRO A 107 -11.81 11.51 -0.21
CA PRO A 107 -11.18 12.13 0.95
C PRO A 107 -12.19 12.89 1.80
N GLY A 108 -12.08 12.73 3.12
CA GLY A 108 -12.94 13.45 4.05
C GLY A 108 -12.88 12.96 5.49
N PRO A 109 -13.51 13.71 6.41
CA PRO A 109 -13.62 13.31 7.81
C PRO A 109 -14.39 12.00 7.99
N ARG A 110 -13.99 11.19 8.96
CA ARG A 110 -14.65 9.93 9.31
C ARG A 110 -15.36 10.07 10.65
N GLY A 111 -16.59 10.57 10.64
CA GLY A 111 -17.32 10.97 11.84
C GLY A 111 -17.56 9.87 12.90
N HIS A 112 -17.32 8.60 12.58
CA HIS A 112 -17.34 7.50 13.55
C HIS A 112 -16.05 7.39 14.38
N LEU A 113 -15.00 8.13 14.00
CA LEU A 113 -13.70 8.19 14.65
C LEU A 113 -13.26 9.66 14.75
N PRO A 114 -13.37 10.31 15.92
CA PRO A 114 -12.92 11.69 16.09
C PRO A 114 -11.47 11.89 15.64
N GLY A 115 -11.21 12.98 14.91
CA GLY A 115 -9.89 13.32 14.35
C GLY A 115 -9.49 12.52 13.11
N ALA A 116 -10.28 11.54 12.68
CA ALA A 116 -9.97 10.75 11.49
C ALA A 116 -10.29 11.50 10.18
N TYR A 117 -9.32 11.54 9.28
CA TYR A 117 -9.47 11.95 7.88
C TYR A 117 -8.90 10.86 6.98
N ALA A 118 -9.66 10.39 5.99
CA ALA A 118 -9.20 9.27 5.17
C ALA A 118 -9.75 9.31 3.75
N ALA A 119 -9.16 8.51 2.86
CA ALA A 119 -9.65 8.22 1.51
C ALA A 119 -9.43 6.75 1.17
N TYR A 120 -10.25 6.18 0.31
CA TYR A 120 -10.24 4.76 -0.06
C TYR A 120 -10.17 4.60 -1.57
N LEU A 121 -9.36 3.63 -2.01
CA LEU A 121 -9.22 3.24 -3.40
C LEU A 121 -9.28 1.72 -3.54
N ARG A 122 -9.70 1.27 -4.72
CA ARG A 122 -9.37 -0.06 -5.24
C ARG A 122 -8.12 0.06 -6.10
N ASP A 123 -7.14 -0.78 -5.83
CA ASP A 123 -5.99 -0.93 -6.73
C ASP A 123 -6.39 -1.68 -8.02
N PRO A 124 -5.52 -1.78 -9.03
CA PRO A 124 -5.82 -2.48 -10.28
C PRO A 124 -6.16 -3.97 -10.13
N ALA A 125 -5.79 -4.60 -9.01
CA ALA A 125 -6.12 -5.98 -8.69
C ALA A 125 -7.39 -6.11 -7.83
N GLY A 126 -8.08 -4.99 -7.53
CA GLY A 126 -9.29 -4.94 -6.74
C GLY A 126 -9.06 -4.97 -5.22
N ASN A 127 -7.81 -4.86 -4.75
CA ASN A 127 -7.52 -4.77 -3.32
C ASN A 127 -8.00 -3.42 -2.77
N LYS A 128 -8.61 -3.43 -1.59
CA LYS A 128 -9.03 -2.21 -0.91
C LYS A 128 -7.87 -1.61 -0.11
N VAL A 129 -7.52 -0.38 -0.43
CA VAL A 129 -6.48 0.39 0.26
C VAL A 129 -7.01 1.72 0.74
N THR A 130 -6.41 2.26 1.80
CA THR A 130 -6.79 3.56 2.35
C THR A 130 -5.56 4.33 2.82
N ALA A 131 -5.60 5.65 2.68
CA ALA A 131 -4.72 6.54 3.41
C ALA A 131 -5.50 7.16 4.56
N TYR A 132 -4.91 7.18 5.75
CA TYR A 132 -5.55 7.60 6.98
C TYR A 132 -4.64 8.58 7.73
N ALA A 133 -5.17 9.75 8.07
CA ALA A 133 -4.56 10.73 8.95
C ALA A 133 -5.43 10.90 10.20
N PHE A 134 -4.77 11.07 11.35
CA PHE A 134 -5.43 11.45 12.60
C PHE A 134 -4.95 12.85 12.96
N VAL A 135 -5.87 13.81 12.98
CA VAL A 135 -5.66 15.24 13.25
C VAL A 135 -6.51 15.74 14.41
#